data_AF-A0A9E4D4I5-F1
#
_entry.id   AF-A0A9E4D4I5-F1
#
_cell.length_a   1.000
_cell.length_b   1.000
_cell.length_c   1.000
_cell.angle_alpha   90.00
_cell.angle_beta   90.00
_cell.angle_gamma   90.00
#
_symmetry.space_group_name_H-M   'P 1'
#
loop_
_entity.id
_entity.type
_entity.pdbx_description
1 polymer ?
#
loop_
_entity_poly.entity_id
_entity_poly.type
_entity_poly.pdbx_seq_one_letter_code
_entity_poly.pdbx_strand_id
1 'polypeptide(L)'
;MQKPSDNPADPFKKALTEATRVLADDTEVAVSFTVDPPGMTRDAMRLPQVTRRMTRDEVLLARGTADGFAMKRRYHNEGVHARYLPQGQMARDLYEAMETARCEAVGARHMPGTASNIDARIAHEADRKGYAQIRSQAEAPLSVAAGYLIREMASGRPLPKGANQVADMWRGFFEEQAGGTLEGLDAALANQAQFARLARQVITDLGYGDQLGDDPDDLGDDPEGAEEESDEAPDSPDSQGEDDQQQDESEQSDDGPQDESAQTETVMDDQADDELADETDMPQAEAP
;
A
#
# COMPACT_ATOMS: atom_id res chain seq x y z
N MET A 1 0.35 -38.43 1.51
CA MET A 1 0.99 -37.35 2.29
C MET A 1 1.93 -36.61 1.37
N GLN A 2 1.67 -35.34 1.05
CA GLN A 2 2.67 -34.51 0.38
C GLN A 2 3.86 -34.35 1.34
N LYS A 3 5.10 -34.49 0.84
CA LYS A 3 6.28 -34.13 1.63
C LYS A 3 6.18 -32.65 2.00
N PRO A 4 6.50 -32.24 3.24
CA PRO A 4 6.69 -30.82 3.55
C PRO A 4 7.70 -30.23 2.56
N SER A 5 7.41 -29.05 2.04
CA SER A 5 8.38 -28.30 1.24
C SER A 5 9.62 -28.06 2.08
N ASP A 6 10.75 -28.63 1.69
CA ASP A 6 12.06 -28.35 2.30
C ASP A 6 12.58 -27.00 1.81
N ASN A 7 11.78 -25.96 2.03
CA ASN A 7 12.11 -24.56 1.79
C ASN A 7 12.42 -23.91 3.14
N PRO A 8 13.67 -23.50 3.39
CA PRO A 8 14.05 -22.94 4.68
C PRO A 8 13.34 -21.61 4.97
N ALA A 9 12.74 -20.96 3.96
CA ALA A 9 11.91 -19.77 4.14
C ALA A 9 10.49 -20.05 4.67
N ASP A 10 9.95 -21.27 4.59
CA ASP A 10 8.57 -21.54 5.01
C ASP A 10 8.37 -21.43 6.54
N PRO A 11 9.27 -21.93 7.41
CA PRO A 11 9.22 -21.67 8.84
C PRO A 11 9.32 -20.17 9.18
N PHE A 12 10.14 -19.42 8.44
CA PHE A 12 10.27 -17.97 8.59
C PHE A 12 8.97 -17.24 8.22
N LYS A 13 8.37 -17.57 7.06
CA LYS A 13 7.10 -16.98 6.60
C LYS A 13 5.96 -17.23 7.57
N LYS A 14 5.88 -18.46 8.12
CA LYS A 14 4.91 -18.80 9.17
C LYS A 14 5.14 -17.97 10.45
N ALA A 15 6.39 -17.93 10.94
CA ALA A 15 6.71 -17.14 12.14
C ALA A 15 6.43 -15.64 11.96
N LEU A 16 6.72 -15.09 10.77
CA LEU A 16 6.42 -13.70 10.45
C LEU A 16 4.90 -13.46 10.40
N THR A 17 4.12 -14.35 9.79
CA THR A 17 2.65 -14.27 9.76
C THR A 17 2.03 -14.17 11.16
N GLU A 18 2.41 -15.08 12.07
CA GLU A 18 1.85 -15.04 13.43
C GLU A 18 2.34 -13.82 14.22
N ALA A 19 3.59 -13.38 14.00
CA ALA A 19 4.08 -12.13 14.58
C ALA A 19 3.30 -10.91 14.06
N THR A 20 3.03 -10.82 12.75
CA THR A 20 2.25 -9.72 12.15
C THR A 20 0.85 -9.63 12.74
N ARG A 21 0.17 -10.77 12.92
CA ARG A 21 -1.16 -10.84 13.56
C ARG A 21 -1.17 -10.27 14.98
N VAL A 22 -0.23 -10.73 15.81
CA VAL A 22 -0.08 -10.26 17.20
C VAL A 22 0.28 -8.76 17.24
N LEU A 23 1.16 -8.29 16.36
CA LEU A 23 1.53 -6.88 16.24
C LEU A 23 0.35 -6.00 15.76
N ALA A 24 -0.54 -6.54 14.93
CA ALA A 24 -1.70 -5.84 14.36
C ALA A 24 -2.93 -5.80 15.29
N ASP A 25 -2.95 -6.63 16.35
CA ASP A 25 -4.15 -6.94 17.16
C ASP A 25 -5.29 -7.63 16.37
N ASP A 26 -4.94 -8.40 15.33
CA ASP A 26 -5.88 -9.11 14.47
C ASP A 26 -5.39 -10.54 14.22
N THR A 27 -6.13 -11.55 14.69
CA THR A 27 -5.80 -12.97 14.47
C THR A 27 -6.22 -13.49 13.10
N GLU A 28 -7.21 -12.86 12.48
CA GLU A 28 -7.88 -13.35 11.27
C GLU A 28 -7.26 -12.77 9.99
N VAL A 29 -6.48 -11.68 10.08
CA VAL A 29 -5.82 -11.08 8.91
C VAL A 29 -5.03 -12.13 8.10
N ALA A 30 -5.34 -12.16 6.81
CA ALA A 30 -4.71 -13.05 5.85
C ALA A 30 -3.36 -12.48 5.42
N VAL A 31 -2.26 -13.08 5.88
CA VAL A 31 -0.90 -12.69 5.45
C VAL A 31 -0.46 -13.59 4.30
N SER A 32 -0.10 -12.99 3.16
CA SER A 32 0.44 -13.69 1.99
C SER A 32 1.76 -13.06 1.54
N PHE A 33 2.51 -13.79 0.70
CA PHE A 33 3.83 -13.37 0.22
C PHE A 33 3.82 -13.33 -1.31
N THR A 34 4.18 -12.18 -1.91
CA THR A 34 4.15 -11.96 -3.36
C THR A 34 5.43 -11.31 -3.89
N VAL A 35 5.70 -11.53 -5.18
CA VAL A 35 6.73 -10.82 -5.96
C VAL A 35 6.27 -9.44 -6.42
N ASP A 36 4.95 -9.20 -6.43
CA ASP A 36 4.32 -7.92 -6.77
C ASP A 36 4.60 -6.86 -5.70
N PRO A 37 4.30 -5.57 -5.97
CA PRO A 37 4.34 -4.53 -4.95
C PRO A 37 3.53 -4.92 -3.70
N PRO A 38 4.11 -4.81 -2.49
CA PRO A 38 3.42 -5.14 -1.25
C PRO A 38 2.25 -4.16 -1.04
N GLY A 39 1.22 -4.62 -0.34
CA GLY A 39 0.03 -3.82 -0.09
C GLY A 39 -0.84 -4.42 1.00
N MET A 40 -1.75 -3.60 1.53
CA MET A 40 -2.68 -3.98 2.59
C MET A 40 -4.09 -3.63 2.15
N THR A 41 -5.03 -4.56 2.36
CA THR A 41 -6.48 -4.32 2.29
C THR A 41 -7.06 -4.44 3.71
N ARG A 42 -8.37 -4.28 3.84
CA ARG A 42 -9.07 -4.46 5.12
C ARG A 42 -8.84 -5.85 5.73
N ASP A 43 -8.79 -6.89 4.90
CA ASP A 43 -8.76 -8.29 5.38
C ASP A 43 -7.41 -9.01 5.13
N ALA A 44 -6.52 -8.44 4.31
CA ALA A 44 -5.28 -9.09 3.91
C ALA A 44 -4.05 -8.17 3.87
N MET A 45 -2.88 -8.74 4.17
CA MET A 45 -1.57 -8.11 4.04
C MET A 45 -0.71 -8.92 3.05
N ARG A 46 -0.31 -8.30 1.94
CA ARG A 46 0.62 -8.86 0.96
C ARG A 46 2.04 -8.38 1.25
N LEU A 47 2.87 -9.27 1.76
CA LEU A 47 4.27 -9.02 2.10
C LEU A 47 5.22 -9.35 0.95
N PRO A 48 6.42 -8.74 0.90
CA PRO A 48 7.46 -9.09 -0.07
C PRO A 48 7.88 -10.56 0.03
N GLN A 49 8.02 -11.22 -1.12
CA GLN A 49 8.45 -12.62 -1.21
C GLN A 49 9.88 -12.80 -0.69
N VAL A 50 10.04 -13.70 0.28
CA VAL A 50 11.36 -14.20 0.70
C VAL A 50 11.69 -15.47 -0.06
N THR A 51 12.88 -15.51 -0.66
CA THR A 51 13.35 -16.63 -1.49
C THR A 51 13.95 -17.75 -0.62
N ARG A 52 14.24 -18.91 -1.23
CA ARG A 52 15.01 -20.00 -0.59
C ARG A 52 16.37 -19.56 -0.06
N ARG A 53 16.95 -18.45 -0.56
CA ARG A 53 18.25 -17.93 -0.12
C ARG A 53 18.18 -17.20 1.22
N MET A 54 17.01 -16.65 1.59
CA MET A 54 16.79 -15.84 2.79
C MET A 54 17.94 -14.85 3.04
N THR A 55 18.25 -14.03 2.04
CA THR A 55 19.28 -13.00 2.20
C THR A 55 18.87 -12.06 3.34
N ARG A 56 19.87 -11.46 4.02
CA ARG A 56 19.61 -10.54 5.14
C ARG A 56 18.65 -9.42 4.74
N ASP A 57 18.76 -8.95 3.51
CA ASP A 57 17.99 -7.81 3.01
C ASP A 57 16.56 -8.23 2.61
N GLU A 58 16.35 -9.42 2.02
CA GLU A 58 15.00 -10.01 1.86
C GLU A 58 14.27 -10.17 3.19
N VAL A 59 14.97 -10.70 4.21
CA VAL A 59 14.41 -10.93 5.55
C VAL A 59 14.07 -9.61 6.25
N LEU A 60 14.94 -8.61 6.18
CA LEU A 60 14.70 -7.30 6.79
C LEU A 60 13.61 -6.52 6.06
N LEU A 61 13.56 -6.58 4.73
CA LEU A 61 12.50 -5.96 3.94
C LEU A 61 11.13 -6.57 4.28
N ALA A 62 11.02 -7.90 4.27
CA ALA A 62 9.77 -8.58 4.62
C ALA A 62 9.31 -8.24 6.04
N ARG A 63 10.22 -8.21 7.02
CA ARG A 63 9.93 -7.80 8.41
C ARG A 63 9.52 -6.34 8.52
N GLY A 64 10.23 -5.43 7.86
CA GLY A 64 9.94 -4.00 7.93
C GLY A 64 8.59 -3.64 7.29
N THR A 65 8.21 -4.32 6.21
CA THR A 65 6.87 -4.18 5.60
C THR A 65 5.79 -4.78 6.47
N ALA A 66 6.04 -5.96 7.07
CA ALA A 66 5.11 -6.59 8.00
C ALA A 66 4.86 -5.72 9.24
N ASP A 67 5.92 -5.20 9.86
CA ASP A 67 5.82 -4.33 11.02
C ASP A 67 5.10 -3.02 10.67
N GLY A 68 5.43 -2.38 9.53
CA GLY A 68 4.76 -1.16 9.08
C GLY A 68 3.26 -1.35 8.83
N PHE A 69 2.86 -2.44 8.17
CA PHE A 69 1.44 -2.77 7.95
C PHE A 69 0.72 -3.14 9.25
N ALA A 70 1.37 -3.87 10.16
CA ALA A 70 0.82 -4.16 11.48
C ALA A 70 0.63 -2.89 12.32
N MET A 71 1.60 -1.96 12.30
CA MET A 71 1.47 -0.67 13.00
C MET A 71 0.35 0.17 12.39
N LYS A 72 0.23 0.22 11.05
CA LYS A 72 -0.91 0.89 10.40
C LYS A 72 -2.22 0.24 10.84
N ARG A 73 -2.38 -1.09 10.73
CA ARG A 73 -3.63 -1.77 11.13
C ARG A 73 -4.01 -1.54 12.60
N ARG A 74 -3.03 -1.55 13.51
CA ARG A 74 -3.26 -1.38 14.95
C ARG A 74 -3.62 0.05 15.36
N TYR A 75 -2.98 1.06 14.75
CA TYR A 75 -3.07 2.45 15.21
C TYR A 75 -3.88 3.36 14.29
N HIS A 76 -4.36 2.89 13.15
CA HIS A 76 -5.15 3.63 12.17
C HIS A 76 -6.64 3.28 12.24
N ASN A 77 -7.46 4.25 12.60
CA ASN A 77 -8.91 4.21 12.47
C ASN A 77 -9.31 4.80 11.10
N GLU A 78 -9.87 3.95 10.24
CA GLU A 78 -10.30 4.30 8.88
C GLU A 78 -11.39 5.38 8.86
N GLY A 79 -12.35 5.35 9.80
CA GLY A 79 -13.43 6.33 9.88
C GLY A 79 -12.95 7.74 10.28
N VAL A 80 -12.01 7.82 11.24
CA VAL A 80 -11.35 9.10 11.59
C VAL A 80 -10.53 9.60 10.41
N HIS A 81 -9.77 8.72 9.73
CA HIS A 81 -8.98 9.11 8.56
C HIS A 81 -9.85 9.65 7.42
N ALA A 82 -10.93 8.95 7.08
CA ALA A 82 -11.88 9.36 6.04
C ALA A 82 -12.53 10.72 6.36
N ARG A 83 -12.91 10.97 7.61
CA ARG A 83 -13.51 12.26 8.02
C ARG A 83 -12.57 13.45 7.78
N TYR A 84 -11.26 13.30 7.98
CA TYR A 84 -10.29 14.40 7.81
C TYR A 84 -9.56 14.42 6.46
N LEU A 85 -9.85 13.47 5.57
CA LEU A 85 -9.17 13.26 4.30
C LEU A 85 -9.26 14.50 3.39
N PRO A 86 -8.13 15.09 2.96
CA PRO A 86 -8.14 16.23 2.05
C PRO A 86 -8.73 15.90 0.67
N GLN A 87 -9.32 16.91 0.03
CA GLN A 87 -9.90 16.80 -1.30
C GLN A 87 -8.85 16.85 -2.42
N GLY A 88 -7.89 17.76 -2.34
CA GLY A 88 -6.82 17.93 -3.34
C GLY A 88 -5.66 16.95 -3.16
N GLN A 89 -5.07 16.53 -4.28
CA GLN A 89 -4.10 15.44 -4.31
C GLN A 89 -2.83 15.69 -3.48
N MET A 90 -2.24 16.89 -3.53
CA MET A 90 -1.00 17.17 -2.78
C MET A 90 -1.24 17.16 -1.28
N ALA A 91 -2.35 17.77 -0.83
CA ALA A 91 -2.78 17.73 0.56
C ALA A 91 -3.07 16.28 1.02
N ARG A 92 -3.69 15.46 0.17
CA ARG A 92 -3.94 14.04 0.46
C ARG A 92 -2.64 13.25 0.60
N ASP A 93 -1.72 13.38 -0.35
CA ASP A 93 -0.41 12.70 -0.32
C ASP A 93 0.39 13.08 0.95
N LEU A 94 0.37 14.36 1.32
CA LEU A 94 0.94 14.86 2.57
C LEU A 94 0.29 14.21 3.79
N TYR A 95 -1.05 14.23 3.86
CA TYR A 95 -1.83 13.68 4.97
C TYR A 95 -1.59 12.17 5.16
N GLU A 96 -1.62 11.39 4.08
CA GLU A 96 -1.37 9.94 4.12
C GLU A 96 0.07 9.60 4.52
N ALA A 97 1.06 10.35 4.04
CA ALA A 97 2.46 10.14 4.39
C ALA A 97 2.73 10.46 5.88
N MET A 98 2.18 11.56 6.39
CA MET A 98 2.28 11.93 7.80
C MET A 98 1.54 10.95 8.72
N GLU A 99 0.34 10.50 8.34
CA GLU A 99 -0.43 9.51 9.11
C GLU A 99 0.26 8.13 9.15
N THR A 100 0.90 7.72 8.04
CA THR A 100 1.72 6.50 8.01
C THR A 100 2.91 6.64 8.96
N ALA A 101 3.61 7.78 8.95
CA ALA A 101 4.71 8.06 9.87
C ALA A 101 4.27 8.06 11.35
N ARG A 102 3.08 8.60 11.66
CA ARG A 102 2.49 8.53 13.01
C ARG A 102 2.28 7.09 13.46
N CYS A 103 1.63 6.26 12.65
CA CYS A 103 1.33 4.87 13.00
C CYS A 103 2.62 4.10 13.31
N GLU A 104 3.65 4.26 12.47
CA GLU A 104 4.97 3.65 12.67
C GLU A 104 5.67 4.18 13.94
N ALA A 105 5.61 5.49 14.22
CA ALA A 105 6.24 6.09 15.39
C ALA A 105 5.55 5.67 16.72
N VAL A 106 4.23 5.65 16.77
CA VAL A 106 3.45 5.15 17.92
C VAL A 106 3.76 3.67 18.16
N GLY A 107 3.78 2.87 17.09
CA GLY A 107 4.17 1.47 17.15
C GLY A 107 5.59 1.24 17.67
N ALA A 108 6.56 2.02 17.18
CA ALA A 108 7.95 1.98 17.63
C ALA A 108 8.14 2.36 19.11
N ARG A 109 7.33 3.26 19.65
CA ARG A 109 7.35 3.63 21.09
C ARG A 109 6.96 2.46 21.99
N HIS A 110 5.95 1.69 21.60
CA HIS A 110 5.52 0.51 22.35
C HIS A 110 6.41 -0.73 22.09
N MET A 111 6.97 -0.85 20.89
CA MET A 111 7.70 -2.04 20.44
C MET A 111 9.00 -1.65 19.72
N PRO A 112 10.07 -1.26 20.45
CA PRO A 112 11.30 -0.69 19.84
C PRO A 112 12.01 -1.57 18.80
N GLY A 113 11.74 -2.88 18.80
CA GLY A 113 12.25 -3.81 17.79
C GLY A 113 11.66 -3.62 16.39
N THR A 114 10.47 -3.02 16.26
CA THR A 114 9.86 -2.71 14.95
C THR A 114 10.56 -1.53 14.28
N ALA A 115 11.01 -0.55 15.07
CA ALA A 115 11.67 0.66 14.58
C ALA A 115 12.85 0.34 13.65
N SER A 116 13.71 -0.61 14.04
CA SER A 116 14.87 -1.04 13.24
C SER A 116 14.51 -1.84 11.98
N ASN A 117 13.37 -2.54 11.97
CA ASN A 117 12.89 -3.24 10.76
C ASN A 117 12.28 -2.22 9.78
N ILE A 118 11.54 -1.23 10.29
CA ILE A 118 11.00 -0.11 9.53
C ILE A 118 12.14 0.77 8.98
N ASP A 119 13.20 1.04 9.76
CA ASP A 119 14.42 1.71 9.27
C ASP A 119 15.02 0.96 8.06
N ALA A 120 15.06 -0.37 8.11
CA ALA A 120 15.58 -1.19 7.00
C ALA A 120 14.67 -1.17 5.76
N ARG A 121 13.33 -1.17 5.93
CA ARG A 121 12.37 -0.97 4.83
C ARG A 121 12.58 0.38 4.16
N ILE A 122 12.65 1.45 4.94
CA ILE A 122 12.85 2.83 4.45
C ILE A 122 14.19 2.96 3.73
N ALA A 123 15.26 2.35 4.26
CA ALA A 123 16.56 2.30 3.60
C ALA A 123 16.46 1.65 2.20
N HIS A 124 15.87 0.46 2.13
CA HIS A 124 15.69 -0.28 0.88
C HIS A 124 14.82 0.47 -0.14
N GLU A 125 13.74 1.12 0.29
CA GLU A 125 12.90 1.96 -0.58
C GLU A 125 13.64 3.21 -1.09
N ALA A 126 14.40 3.88 -0.22
CA ALA A 126 15.18 5.06 -0.59
C ALA A 126 16.33 4.72 -1.55
N ASP A 127 17.00 3.59 -1.33
CA ASP A 127 18.05 3.09 -2.23
C ASP A 127 17.48 2.68 -3.58
N ARG A 128 16.32 1.97 -3.62
CA ARG A 128 15.61 1.62 -4.86
C ARG A 128 15.18 2.84 -5.67
N LYS A 129 14.83 3.94 -5.00
CA LYS A 129 14.48 5.22 -5.64
C LYS A 129 15.69 6.12 -5.95
N GLY A 130 16.92 5.69 -5.63
CA GLY A 130 18.14 6.46 -5.88
C GLY A 130 18.29 7.72 -5.01
N TYR A 131 17.49 7.86 -3.94
CA TYR A 131 17.41 9.09 -3.15
C TYR A 131 18.73 9.51 -2.50
N ALA A 132 19.70 8.60 -2.32
CA ALA A 132 21.03 8.94 -1.83
C ALA A 132 21.90 9.76 -2.82
N GLN A 133 21.44 10.01 -4.05
CA GLN A 133 22.18 10.72 -5.10
C GLN A 133 21.50 12.01 -5.62
N ILE A 134 20.28 12.29 -5.18
CA ILE A 134 19.49 13.46 -5.65
C ILE A 134 20.13 14.78 -5.22
N ARG A 135 19.96 15.81 -6.06
CA ARG A 135 20.61 17.12 -5.88
C ARG A 135 19.66 18.30 -5.92
N SER A 136 18.38 18.07 -6.22
CA SER A 136 17.35 19.08 -6.30
C SER A 136 16.07 18.66 -5.59
N GLN A 137 15.30 19.64 -5.09
CA GLN A 137 13.97 19.40 -4.52
C GLN A 137 13.00 18.78 -5.53
N ALA A 138 13.18 19.01 -6.83
CA ALA A 138 12.35 18.40 -7.88
C ALA A 138 12.47 16.86 -7.95
N GLU A 139 13.56 16.29 -7.46
CA GLU A 139 13.78 14.85 -7.34
C GLU A 139 13.28 14.27 -5.99
N ALA A 140 12.85 15.13 -5.06
CA ALA A 140 12.49 14.80 -3.69
C ALA A 140 11.00 15.12 -3.45
N PRO A 141 10.06 14.17 -3.59
CA PRO A 141 8.63 14.45 -3.41
C PRO A 141 8.32 14.99 -2.00
N LEU A 142 7.61 16.12 -1.94
CA LEU A 142 7.30 16.82 -0.69
C LEU A 142 6.56 15.94 0.33
N SER A 143 5.58 15.15 -0.12
CA SER A 143 4.83 14.20 0.73
C SER A 143 5.74 13.14 1.37
N VAL A 144 6.70 12.61 0.62
CA VAL A 144 7.69 11.65 1.13
C VAL A 144 8.61 12.32 2.16
N ALA A 145 9.04 13.55 1.91
CA ALA A 145 9.85 14.32 2.86
C ALA A 145 9.08 14.62 4.15
N ALA A 146 7.79 14.99 4.06
CA ALA A 146 6.91 15.20 5.21
C ALA A 146 6.84 13.95 6.10
N GLY A 147 6.59 12.78 5.50
CA GLY A 147 6.56 11.51 6.22
C GLY A 147 7.88 11.19 6.93
N TYR A 148 9.03 11.44 6.28
CA TYR A 148 10.34 11.25 6.90
C TYR A 148 10.62 12.22 8.04
N LEU A 149 10.30 13.51 7.89
CA LEU A 149 10.49 14.52 8.93
C LEU A 149 9.60 14.25 10.15
N ILE A 150 8.30 13.97 9.95
CA ILE A 150 7.39 13.55 11.03
C ILE A 150 7.92 12.31 11.75
N ARG A 151 8.39 11.30 11.00
CA ARG A 151 8.95 10.08 11.59
C ARG A 151 10.19 10.35 12.44
N GLU A 152 11.12 11.17 11.94
CA GLU A 152 12.35 11.53 12.66
C GLU A 152 12.03 12.24 13.98
N MET A 153 11.17 13.27 13.94
CA MET A 153 10.74 14.01 15.13
C MET A 153 9.96 13.13 16.11
N ALA A 154 9.02 12.32 15.62
CA ALA A 154 8.14 11.49 16.45
C ALA A 154 8.85 10.29 17.09
N SER A 155 9.91 9.76 16.46
CA SER A 155 10.67 8.61 16.96
C SER A 155 11.99 8.99 17.65
N GLY A 156 12.51 10.19 17.40
CA GLY A 156 13.84 10.62 17.86
C GLY A 156 15.00 9.83 17.24
N ARG A 157 14.77 9.12 16.12
CA ARG A 157 15.75 8.26 15.46
C ARG A 157 16.24 8.88 14.16
N PRO A 158 17.56 8.84 13.87
CA PRO A 158 18.09 9.34 12.61
C PRO A 158 17.56 8.54 11.42
N LEU A 159 17.30 9.22 10.31
CA LEU A 159 16.83 8.60 9.07
C LEU A 159 17.94 7.81 8.35
N PRO A 160 17.61 6.72 7.63
CA PRO A 160 18.54 6.08 6.70
C PRO A 160 19.04 7.06 5.63
N LYS A 161 20.28 6.88 5.15
CA LYS A 161 20.99 7.85 4.29
C LYS A 161 20.14 8.46 3.15
N GLY A 162 19.48 7.64 2.34
CA GLY A 162 18.66 8.13 1.23
C GLY A 162 17.40 8.87 1.69
N ALA A 163 16.77 8.45 2.79
CA ALA A 163 15.63 9.14 3.37
C ALA A 163 16.04 10.47 4.01
N ASN A 164 17.20 10.50 4.69
CA ASN A 164 17.78 11.73 5.24
C ASN A 164 18.09 12.75 4.14
N GLN A 165 18.65 12.33 3.00
CA GLN A 165 18.89 13.22 1.86
C GLN A 165 17.59 13.88 1.33
N VAL A 166 16.47 13.15 1.31
CA VAL A 166 15.15 13.70 0.95
C VAL A 166 14.63 14.65 2.02
N ALA A 167 14.76 14.29 3.30
CA ALA A 167 14.32 15.13 4.42
C ALA A 167 15.09 16.47 4.45
N ASP A 168 16.42 16.43 4.33
CA ASP A 168 17.28 17.63 4.41
C ASP A 168 17.04 18.63 3.25
N MET A 169 16.58 18.17 2.08
CA MET A 169 16.16 19.05 0.98
C MET A 169 14.97 19.94 1.35
N TRP A 170 14.13 19.50 2.30
CA TRP A 170 12.90 20.19 2.70
C TRP A 170 12.90 20.67 4.15
N ARG A 171 13.86 20.21 4.97
CA ARG A 171 13.93 20.49 6.42
C ARG A 171 13.81 21.98 6.74
N GLY A 172 14.62 22.83 6.11
CA GLY A 172 14.58 24.28 6.35
C GLY A 172 13.23 24.92 5.97
N PHE A 173 12.55 24.43 4.93
CA PHE A 173 11.21 24.89 4.54
C PHE A 173 10.15 24.44 5.57
N PHE A 174 10.22 23.20 6.05
CA PHE A 174 9.33 22.71 7.11
C PHE A 174 9.53 23.45 8.44
N GLU A 175 10.78 23.71 8.83
CA GLU A 175 11.12 24.45 10.06
C GLU A 175 10.65 25.91 9.98
N GLU A 176 10.78 26.56 8.81
CA GLU A 176 10.33 27.94 8.59
C GLU A 176 8.80 28.08 8.56
N GLN A 177 8.10 27.20 7.83
CA GLN A 177 6.64 27.31 7.64
C GLN A 177 5.84 26.68 8.80
N ALA A 178 6.18 25.44 9.18
CA ALA A 178 5.36 24.61 10.07
C ALA A 178 6.00 24.34 11.44
N GLY A 179 7.19 24.89 11.71
CA GLY A 179 7.97 24.60 12.93
C GLY A 179 7.19 24.81 14.24
N GLY A 180 6.44 25.90 14.35
CA GLY A 180 5.60 26.18 15.53
C GLY A 180 4.44 25.19 15.71
N THR A 181 3.79 24.78 14.62
CA THR A 181 2.74 23.74 14.64
C THR A 181 3.30 22.38 15.05
N LEU A 182 4.53 22.07 14.65
CA LEU A 182 5.22 20.83 14.97
C LEU A 182 5.67 20.70 16.43
N GLU A 183 5.73 21.80 17.21
CA GLU A 183 5.93 21.72 18.67
C GLU A 183 4.85 20.89 19.36
N GLY A 184 3.63 20.89 18.82
CA GLY A 184 2.49 20.09 19.32
C GLY A 184 2.52 18.60 18.92
N LEU A 185 3.50 18.17 18.10
CA LEU A 185 3.53 16.83 17.50
C LEU A 185 3.43 15.72 18.55
N ASP A 186 4.27 15.74 19.58
CA ASP A 186 4.37 14.65 20.57
C ASP A 186 3.04 14.40 21.31
N ALA A 187 2.33 15.48 21.66
CA ALA A 187 1.02 15.41 22.29
C ALA A 187 -0.06 14.82 21.37
N ALA A 188 0.03 15.08 20.06
CA ALA A 188 -0.95 14.64 19.08
C ALA A 188 -0.79 13.16 18.64
N LEU A 189 0.42 12.59 18.68
CA LEU A 189 0.71 11.24 18.14
C LEU A 189 -0.24 10.14 18.66
N ALA A 190 -0.60 10.20 19.95
CA ALA A 190 -1.42 9.20 20.62
C ALA A 190 -2.91 9.26 20.24
N ASN A 191 -3.38 10.36 19.65
CA ASN A 191 -4.78 10.55 19.28
C ASN A 191 -4.89 10.95 17.80
N GLN A 192 -5.36 10.03 16.97
CA GLN A 192 -5.42 10.23 15.52
C GLN A 192 -6.27 11.44 15.10
N ALA A 193 -7.33 11.81 15.83
CA ALA A 193 -8.12 13.01 15.50
C ALA A 193 -7.37 14.31 15.85
N GLN A 194 -6.59 14.32 16.95
CA GLN A 194 -5.70 15.45 17.26
C GLN A 194 -4.57 15.56 16.24
N PHE A 195 -3.95 14.42 15.87
CA PHE A 195 -2.95 14.40 14.80
C PHE A 195 -3.53 14.79 13.45
N ALA A 196 -4.77 14.43 13.13
CA ALA A 196 -5.40 14.80 11.88
C ALA A 196 -5.57 16.33 11.75
N ARG A 197 -5.98 17.00 12.83
CA ARG A 197 -6.02 18.47 12.90
C ARG A 197 -4.62 19.08 12.74
N LEU A 198 -3.62 18.54 13.46
CA LEU A 198 -2.23 18.99 13.33
C LEU A 198 -1.70 18.82 11.90
N ALA A 199 -1.97 17.68 11.26
CA ALA A 199 -1.59 17.41 9.89
C ALA A 199 -2.29 18.36 8.90
N ARG A 200 -3.57 18.68 9.09
CA ARG A 200 -4.28 19.70 8.29
C ARG A 200 -3.68 21.09 8.51
N GLN A 201 -3.33 21.47 9.74
CA GLN A 201 -2.63 22.73 10.01
C GLN A 201 -1.26 22.78 9.32
N VAL A 202 -0.44 21.72 9.42
CA VAL A 202 0.84 21.63 8.71
C VAL A 202 0.66 21.77 7.18
N ILE A 203 -0.40 21.17 6.60
CA ILE A 203 -0.71 21.32 5.17
C ILE A 203 -1.07 22.77 4.81
N THR A 204 -1.83 23.47 5.67
CA THR A 204 -2.10 24.91 5.53
C THR A 204 -0.82 25.74 5.61
N ASP A 205 0.02 25.48 6.62
CA ASP A 205 1.29 26.18 6.84
C ASP A 205 2.24 26.03 5.65
N LEU A 206 2.30 24.83 5.04
CA LEU A 206 3.07 24.55 3.82
C LEU A 206 2.48 25.19 2.55
N GLY A 207 1.36 25.91 2.64
CA GLY A 207 0.74 26.63 1.53
C GLY A 207 -0.27 25.83 0.70
N TYR A 208 -0.77 24.70 1.20
CA TYR A 208 -1.74 23.81 0.52
C TYR A 208 -3.11 23.76 1.22
N GLY A 209 -3.44 24.78 2.02
CA GLY A 209 -4.71 24.85 2.76
C GLY A 209 -5.95 24.90 1.87
N ASP A 210 -5.82 25.41 0.65
CA ASP A 210 -6.86 25.42 -0.39
C ASP A 210 -7.28 24.00 -0.83
N GLN A 211 -6.40 23.02 -0.68
CA GLN A 211 -6.63 21.62 -1.05
C GLN A 211 -7.26 20.76 0.06
N LEU A 212 -7.52 21.34 1.24
CA LEU A 212 -8.07 20.60 2.38
C LEU A 212 -9.57 20.29 2.23
N GLY A 213 -10.32 21.12 1.50
CA GLY A 213 -11.78 21.15 1.56
C GLY A 213 -12.29 21.70 2.89
N ASP A 214 -13.57 21.52 3.15
CA ASP A 214 -14.26 22.02 4.35
C ASP A 214 -13.64 21.46 5.65
N ASP A 215 -13.77 22.19 6.77
CA ASP A 215 -13.31 21.73 8.07
C ASP A 215 -14.30 20.69 8.64
N PRO A 216 -13.90 19.43 8.84
CA PRO A 216 -14.81 18.38 9.33
C PRO A 216 -15.26 18.57 10.78
N ASP A 217 -14.64 19.47 11.55
CA ASP A 217 -15.06 19.84 12.90
C ASP A 217 -15.84 21.16 12.96
N ASP A 218 -15.93 21.91 11.85
CA ASP A 218 -16.86 23.03 11.76
C ASP A 218 -18.27 22.47 11.56
N LEU A 219 -18.97 22.26 12.68
CA LEU A 219 -20.39 22.00 12.72
C LEU A 219 -21.13 23.30 12.35
N GLY A 220 -21.05 23.65 11.06
CA GLY A 220 -21.88 24.71 10.48
C GLY A 220 -23.34 24.47 10.80
N ASP A 221 -24.06 25.55 11.12
CA ASP A 221 -25.47 25.52 11.46
C ASP A 221 -26.26 24.77 10.36
N ASP A 222 -27.08 23.82 10.79
CA ASP A 222 -27.66 22.75 9.97
C ASP A 222 -28.25 23.24 8.62
N PRO A 223 -27.67 22.87 7.46
CA PRO A 223 -28.37 23.01 6.21
C PRO A 223 -29.42 21.89 6.12
N GLU A 224 -30.66 22.21 6.56
CA GLU A 224 -31.86 21.40 6.32
C GLU A 224 -31.88 20.93 4.84
N GLY A 225 -31.48 19.68 4.58
CA GLY A 225 -31.16 19.28 3.21
C GLY A 225 -30.60 17.87 3.01
N ALA A 226 -30.72 16.97 3.99
CA ALA A 226 -30.57 15.54 3.77
C ALA A 226 -31.95 14.93 3.49
N GLU A 227 -32.45 15.10 2.26
CA GLU A 227 -33.63 14.35 1.80
C GLU A 227 -33.25 12.86 1.71
N GLU A 228 -33.73 12.07 2.67
CA GLU A 228 -33.75 10.61 2.56
C GLU A 228 -34.73 10.22 1.45
N GLU A 229 -34.23 10.16 0.20
CA GLU A 229 -34.95 9.63 -0.95
C GLU A 229 -35.24 8.14 -0.74
N SER A 230 -36.34 7.89 -0.03
CA SER A 230 -36.87 6.60 0.37
C SER A 230 -38.00 6.24 -0.59
N ASP A 231 -37.63 5.91 -1.83
CA ASP A 231 -38.60 5.53 -2.86
C ASP A 231 -39.20 4.15 -2.55
N GLU A 232 -40.39 4.18 -1.95
CA GLU A 232 -41.27 3.03 -1.79
C GLU A 232 -41.72 2.51 -3.16
N ALA A 233 -41.68 1.19 -3.35
CA ALA A 233 -42.24 0.56 -4.54
C ALA A 233 -43.78 0.65 -4.56
N PRO A 234 -44.41 1.02 -5.70
CA PRO A 234 -45.83 0.77 -5.94
C PRO A 234 -46.06 -0.63 -6.51
N ASP A 235 -47.19 -1.23 -6.09
CA ASP A 235 -47.62 -2.59 -6.41
C ASP A 235 -48.05 -2.78 -7.89
N SER A 236 -48.12 -4.05 -8.33
CA SER A 236 -48.50 -4.46 -9.69
C SER A 236 -50.01 -4.28 -9.99
N PRO A 237 -50.47 -4.46 -11.24
CA PRO A 237 -51.02 -5.79 -11.58
C PRO A 237 -50.87 -6.28 -13.04
N ASP A 238 -50.45 -7.55 -13.16
CA ASP A 238 -51.05 -8.64 -13.97
C ASP A 238 -51.43 -8.43 -15.46
N SER A 239 -50.74 -9.16 -16.36
CA SER A 239 -51.38 -9.84 -17.50
C SER A 239 -50.52 -11.01 -18.02
N GLN A 240 -51.20 -12.10 -18.41
CA GLN A 240 -50.64 -13.40 -18.80
C GLN A 240 -50.28 -13.49 -20.31
N GLY A 241 -49.46 -14.47 -20.72
CA GLY A 241 -49.45 -14.97 -22.12
C GLY A 241 -48.12 -15.50 -22.70
N GLU A 242 -47.89 -16.81 -22.53
CA GLU A 242 -47.34 -17.84 -23.46
C GLU A 242 -46.13 -17.63 -24.42
N ASP A 243 -45.49 -18.78 -24.75
CA ASP A 243 -44.50 -19.06 -25.81
C ASP A 243 -44.89 -18.46 -27.19
N ASP A 244 -44.00 -18.23 -28.18
CA ASP A 244 -43.14 -19.24 -28.81
C ASP A 244 -42.09 -18.63 -29.78
N GLN A 245 -41.26 -19.50 -30.37
CA GLN A 245 -40.16 -19.24 -31.30
C GLN A 245 -40.62 -18.75 -32.69
N GLN A 246 -39.81 -17.90 -33.37
CA GLN A 246 -39.10 -18.24 -34.62
C GLN A 246 -38.46 -17.04 -35.35
N GLN A 247 -37.49 -17.38 -36.22
CA GLN A 247 -36.78 -16.56 -37.19
C GLN A 247 -37.73 -15.88 -38.19
N ASP A 248 -37.34 -14.73 -38.76
CA ASP A 248 -36.73 -14.76 -40.10
C ASP A 248 -35.94 -13.46 -40.43
N GLU A 249 -35.10 -13.56 -41.47
CA GLU A 249 -34.17 -12.54 -41.95
C GLU A 249 -34.83 -11.49 -42.84
N SER A 250 -34.23 -10.28 -42.93
CA SER A 250 -34.30 -9.42 -44.13
C SER A 250 -33.16 -8.40 -44.14
N GLU A 251 -32.42 -8.37 -45.24
CA GLU A 251 -31.27 -7.50 -45.51
C GLU A 251 -31.68 -6.04 -45.82
N GLN A 252 -30.79 -5.05 -45.63
CA GLN A 252 -30.25 -4.21 -46.74
C GLN A 252 -29.11 -3.24 -46.32
N SER A 253 -27.91 -3.50 -46.85
CA SER A 253 -26.86 -2.58 -47.37
C SER A 253 -26.54 -1.20 -46.74
N ASP A 254 -25.25 -0.97 -46.41
CA ASP A 254 -24.40 0.06 -47.07
C ASP A 254 -22.88 -0.29 -46.98
N ASP A 255 -22.02 0.32 -47.82
CA ASP A 255 -20.58 -0.01 -48.05
C ASP A 255 -19.62 1.09 -47.48
N GLY A 256 -18.34 0.90 -47.13
CA GLY A 256 -17.33 -0.18 -47.19
C GLY A 256 -15.93 0.47 -46.98
N PRO A 257 -14.79 -0.06 -47.51
CA PRO A 257 -14.27 -1.43 -47.57
C PRO A 257 -12.88 -1.59 -46.87
N GLN A 258 -12.31 -2.82 -46.86
CA GLN A 258 -10.87 -3.17 -46.61
C GLN A 258 -10.27 -2.98 -45.19
N ASP A 259 -9.37 -3.84 -44.67
CA ASP A 259 -8.81 -5.12 -45.16
C ASP A 259 -8.25 -6.04 -44.04
N GLU A 260 -7.99 -7.29 -44.40
CA GLU A 260 -7.14 -8.35 -43.81
C GLU A 260 -7.35 -8.88 -42.36
N SER A 261 -7.77 -10.14 -42.35
CA SER A 261 -7.84 -11.10 -41.25
C SER A 261 -6.50 -11.65 -40.76
N ALA A 262 -6.41 -12.02 -39.47
CA ALA A 262 -5.91 -13.34 -39.03
C ALA A 262 -6.27 -13.62 -37.56
N GLN A 263 -7.24 -14.49 -37.32
CA GLN A 263 -7.44 -15.14 -36.02
C GLN A 263 -6.68 -16.47 -35.99
N THR A 264 -6.07 -16.81 -34.86
CA THR A 264 -5.70 -18.20 -34.54
C THR A 264 -5.99 -18.44 -33.07
N GLU A 265 -7.02 -19.23 -32.79
CA GLU A 265 -7.26 -19.78 -31.45
C GLU A 265 -6.23 -20.89 -31.19
N THR A 266 -5.52 -20.81 -30.06
CA THR A 266 -4.75 -21.94 -29.55
C THR A 266 -5.62 -22.76 -28.62
N VAL A 267 -6.11 -23.88 -29.15
CA VAL A 267 -6.77 -24.94 -28.38
C VAL A 267 -5.81 -25.42 -27.27
N MET A 268 -6.31 -25.54 -26.03
CA MET A 268 -5.56 -26.19 -24.96
C MET A 268 -5.49 -27.69 -25.23
N ASP A 269 -4.29 -28.22 -25.40
CA ASP A 269 -4.01 -29.65 -25.34
C ASP A 269 -3.24 -29.93 -24.03
N ASP A 270 -3.90 -30.61 -23.11
CA ASP A 270 -3.41 -30.90 -21.75
C ASP A 270 -3.13 -32.40 -21.61
N GLN A 271 -2.01 -32.85 -22.21
CA GLN A 271 -1.34 -34.12 -21.91
C GLN A 271 -0.01 -34.28 -22.68
N ALA A 272 1.11 -34.09 -21.99
CA ALA A 272 2.40 -34.67 -22.37
C ALA A 272 3.15 -35.08 -21.10
N ASP A 273 3.57 -36.34 -21.07
CA ASP A 273 3.99 -37.08 -19.89
C ASP A 273 5.50 -36.93 -19.58
N ASP A 274 5.97 -37.68 -18.58
CA ASP A 274 7.34 -37.85 -18.10
C ASP A 274 8.45 -38.14 -19.16
N GLU A 275 9.68 -38.28 -18.64
CA GLU A 275 10.86 -38.89 -19.30
C GLU A 275 11.81 -37.98 -20.11
N LEU A 276 12.66 -37.24 -19.38
CA LEU A 276 14.02 -36.88 -19.83
C LEU A 276 15.08 -37.41 -18.86
N ALA A 277 15.24 -38.74 -18.88
CA ALA A 277 16.43 -39.41 -18.41
C ALA A 277 17.05 -40.14 -19.61
N ASP A 278 18.12 -39.59 -20.18
CA ASP A 278 18.94 -40.32 -21.14
C ASP A 278 20.43 -40.14 -20.82
N GLU A 279 21.17 -41.22 -21.00
CA GLU A 279 22.46 -41.46 -20.36
C GLU A 279 23.61 -40.85 -21.19
N THR A 280 24.41 -39.98 -20.57
CA THR A 280 25.70 -39.59 -21.18
C THR A 280 26.78 -40.59 -20.78
N ASP A 281 26.81 -41.72 -21.48
CA ASP A 281 27.88 -42.72 -21.36
C ASP A 281 29.24 -42.11 -21.75
N MET A 282 30.26 -42.36 -20.92
CA MET A 282 31.60 -41.78 -21.04
C MET A 282 32.62 -42.89 -21.38
N PRO A 283 33.01 -43.06 -22.65
CA PRO A 283 34.06 -44.02 -23.00
C PRO A 283 35.42 -43.58 -22.46
N GLN A 284 36.05 -44.47 -21.70
CA GLN A 284 37.27 -44.21 -20.95
C GLN A 284 38.53 -44.46 -21.81
N ALA A 285 39.36 -43.44 -21.92
CA ALA A 285 40.83 -43.42 -22.15
C ALA A 285 41.50 -44.44 -23.10
N GLU A 286 42.33 -43.93 -24.01
CA GLU A 286 43.73 -44.37 -24.09
C GLU A 286 44.66 -43.24 -24.56
N ALA A 287 45.90 -43.23 -24.06
CA ALA A 287 46.94 -42.28 -24.43
C ALA A 287 48.06 -42.99 -25.21
N PRO A 288 48.83 -42.23 -26.01
CA PRO A 288 50.28 -42.22 -25.78
C PRO A 288 50.87 -40.80 -25.62
#